data_AF-K9YXP5-F1
#
_entry.id   AF-K9YXP5-F1
#
_cell.length_a   1.000
_cell.length_b   1.000
_cell.length_c   1.000
_cell.angle_alpha   90.00
_cell.angle_beta   90.00
_cell.angle_gamma   90.00
#
_symmetry.space_group_name_H-M   'P 1'
#
loop_
_entity.id
_entity.type
_entity.pdbx_description
1 polymer ?
#
loop_
_entity_poly.entity_id
_entity_poly.type
_entity_poly.pdbx_seq_one_letter_code
_entity_poly.pdbx_strand_id
1 'polypeptide(L)' 'MSKLPQISGKKCIKTLQKLGFYIKRQKGSHIILRRDNP' A
#
# COMPACT_ATOMS: atom_id res chain seq x y z
N MET A 1 -1.79 -9.39 25.90
CA MET A 1 -1.99 -8.55 24.70
C MET A 1 -1.55 -9.35 23.48
N SER A 2 -2.47 -9.86 22.66
CA SER A 2 -2.11 -10.49 21.39
C SER A 2 -1.57 -9.42 20.44
N LYS A 3 -0.40 -9.66 19.83
CA LYS A 3 0.14 -8.73 18.84
C LYS A 3 -0.82 -8.64 17.65
N LEU A 4 -1.07 -7.43 17.18
CA LEU A 4 -1.77 -7.21 15.92
C LEU A 4 -0.96 -7.82 14.77
N PRO A 5 -1.62 -8.28 13.71
CA PRO A 5 -0.94 -8.82 12.54
C PRO A 5 -0.04 -7.75 11.91
N GLN A 6 1.24 -8.04 11.82
CA GLN A 6 2.19 -7.22 11.08
C GLN A 6 2.23 -7.68 9.62
N ILE A 7 2.17 -6.72 8.69
CA ILE A 7 2.31 -6.98 7.26
C ILE A 7 3.48 -6.19 6.68
N SER A 8 4.14 -6.73 5.67
CA SER A 8 5.17 -6.00 4.95
C SER A 8 4.55 -4.94 4.03
N GLY A 9 5.27 -3.82 3.83
CA GLY A 9 4.85 -2.78 2.89
C GLY A 9 4.61 -3.31 1.47
N LYS A 10 5.46 -4.24 1.00
CA LYS A 10 5.28 -4.93 -0.29
C LYS A 10 3.95 -5.69 -0.38
N LYS A 11 3.55 -6.38 0.70
CA LYS A 11 2.26 -7.10 0.74
C LYS A 11 1.09 -6.11 0.71
N CYS A 12 1.18 -5.03 1.47
CA CYS A 12 0.18 -3.96 1.47
C CYS A 12 -0.01 -3.35 0.07
N ILE A 13 1.09 -2.97 -0.59
CA ILE A 13 1.06 -2.35 -1.93
C ILE A 13 0.41 -3.29 -2.96
N LYS A 14 0.82 -4.56 -3.01
CA LYS A 14 0.25 -5.53 -3.97
C LYS A 14 -1.25 -5.72 -3.77
N THR A 15 -1.72 -5.77 -2.52
CA THR A 15 -3.15 -5.92 -2.22
C THR A 15 -3.92 -4.66 -2.62
N LEU A 16 -3.42 -3.47 -2.29
CA LEU A 16 -4.05 -2.21 -2.69
C LEU A 16 -4.10 -2.04 -4.21
N GLN A 17 -3.06 -2.48 -4.93
CA GLN A 17 -3.08 -2.46 -6.40
C GLN A 17 -4.23 -3.27 -7.01
N LYS A 18 -4.57 -4.42 -6.41
CA LYS A 18 -5.74 -5.22 -6.83
C LYS A 18 -7.08 -4.51 -6.58
N LEU A 19 -7.12 -3.57 -5.64
CA LEU A 19 -8.31 -2.78 -5.30
C LEU A 19 -8.40 -1.47 -6.12
N GLY A 20 -7.60 -1.35 -7.19
CA GLY A 20 -7.60 -0.21 -8.11
C GLY A 20 -6.66 0.94 -7.70
N PHE A 21 -5.84 0.76 -6.67
CA PHE A 21 -4.80 1.74 -6.36
C PHE A 21 -3.61 1.61 -7.33
N TYR A 22 -2.94 2.70 -7.63
CA TYR A 22 -1.69 2.72 -8.39
C TYR A 22 -0.63 3.55 -7.67
N ILE A 23 0.64 3.29 -7.99
CA ILE A 23 1.75 4.06 -7.44
C ILE A 23 1.79 5.42 -8.12
N LYS A 24 1.51 6.49 -7.37
CA LYS A 24 1.58 7.86 -7.87
C LYS A 24 3.00 8.40 -7.83
N ARG A 25 3.75 8.12 -6.76
CA ARG A 25 5.14 8.59 -6.56
C ARG A 25 5.87 7.73 -5.54
N GLN A 26 7.18 7.58 -5.73
CA GLN A 26 8.10 7.08 -4.72
C GLN A 26 9.22 8.09 -4.47
N LYS A 27 9.55 8.35 -3.20
CA LYS A 27 10.73 9.12 -2.77
C LYS A 27 11.47 8.32 -1.69
N GLY A 28 12.58 7.70 -2.07
CA GLY A 28 13.28 6.76 -1.19
C GLY A 28 12.38 5.59 -0.77
N SER A 29 12.25 5.36 0.53
CA SER A 29 11.41 4.31 1.11
C SER A 29 9.91 4.63 1.18
N HIS A 30 9.51 5.87 0.87
CA HIS A 30 8.12 6.30 0.94
C HIS A 30 7.43 6.14 -0.41
N ILE A 31 6.28 5.47 -0.42
CA ILE A 31 5.47 5.19 -1.61
C ILE A 31 4.08 5.76 -1.39
N ILE A 32 3.62 6.59 -2.32
CA ILE A 32 2.27 7.17 -2.33
C ILE A 32 1.43 6.39 -3.34
N LEU A 33 0.36 5.77 -2.85
CA LEU A 33 -0.67 5.11 -3.66
C LEU A 33 -1.86 6.05 -3.85
N ARG A 34 -2.48 6.02 -5.02
CA ARG A 34 -3.68 6.80 -5.35
C ARG A 34 -4.72 5.89 -6.00
N ARG A 35 -6.00 6.19 -5.79
CA ARG A 35 -7.13 5.62 -6.53
C ARG A 35 -7.98 6.81 -6.98
N ASP A 36 -8.35 6.85 -8.26
CA ASP A 36 -9.05 8.01 -8.81
C ASP A 36 -10.57 7.95 -8.56
N ASN A 37 -11.13 6.75 -8.49
CA ASN A 37 -12.54 6.52 -8.17
C ASN A 37 -12.68 6.02 -6.73
N PRO A 38 -13.25 6.78 -5.78
CA PRO A 38 -13.23 6.50 -4.34
C PRO A 38 -14.00 5.25 -3.93
#